data_AF-R0EEK9-F1
#
_entry.id   AF-R0EEK9-F1
#
_cell.length_a   1.000
_cell.length_b   1.000
_cell.length_c   1.000
_cell.angle_alpha   90.00
_cell.angle_beta   90.00
_cell.angle_gamma   90.00
#
_symmetry.space_group_name_H-M   'P 1'
#
loop_
_entity.id
_entity.type
_entity.pdbx_description
1 polymer ?
#
loop_
_entity_poly.entity_id
_entity_poly.type
_entity_poly.pdbx_seq_one_letter_code
_entity_poly.pdbx_strand_id
1 'polypeptide(L)' 'MIEVLQDHFESLADFSDRGRSIGEGIRELVVPFGGSNSVIRYEVDPDSVFIARIWHGLERR' A
#
# COMPACT_ATOMS: atom_id res chain seq x y z
N MET A 1 -12.49 -6.76 5.40
CA MET A 1 -12.03 -5.71 4.47
C MET A 1 -11.12 -4.72 5.20
N ILE A 2 -11.59 -4.06 6.27
CA ILE A 2 -10.79 -3.10 7.05
C ILE A 2 -9.63 -3.81 7.79
N GLU A 3 -9.88 -4.98 8.37
CA GLU A 3 -8.89 -5.74 9.16
C GLU A 3 -7.67 -6.20 8.34
N VAL A 4 -7.84 -6.55 7.05
CA VAL A 4 -6.73 -6.98 6.18
C VAL A 4 -5.87 -5.80 5.73
N LEU A 5 -6.48 -4.63 5.50
CA LEU A 5 -5.73 -3.41 5.21
C LEU A 5 -4.96 -2.95 6.45
N GLN A 6 -5.54 -3.09 7.64
CA GLN A 6 -4.90 -2.72 8.90
C GLN A 6 -3.61 -3.51 9.16
N ASP A 7 -3.64 -4.84 9.02
CA ASP A 7 -2.45 -5.70 9.11
C ASP A 7 -1.34 -5.25 8.15
N HIS A 8 -1.72 -4.85 6.94
CA HIS A 8 -0.76 -4.38 5.95
C HIS A 8 -0.21 -2.97 6.24
N PHE A 9 -0.99 -2.09 6.87
CA PHE A 9 -0.49 -0.80 7.35
C PHE A 9 0.48 -0.98 8.51
N GLU A 10 0.17 -1.85 9.46
CA GLU A 10 1.07 -2.18 10.58
C GLU A 10 2.38 -2.78 10.05
N SER A 11 2.29 -3.68 9.07
CA SER A 11 3.47 -4.25 8.42
C SER A 11 4.28 -3.20 7.64
N LEU A 12 3.67 -2.15 7.10
CA LEU A 12 4.40 -1.08 6.42
C LEU A 12 5.26 -0.25 7.38
N ALA A 13 4.92 -0.19 8.67
CA ALA A 13 5.76 0.47 9.68
C ALA A 13 7.10 -0.26 9.88
N ASP A 14 7.10 -1.59 9.82
CA ASP A 14 8.31 -2.42 9.98
C ASP A 14 9.01 -2.68 8.63
N PHE A 15 8.24 -2.78 7.55
CA PHE A 15 8.70 -3.17 6.21
C PHE A 15 8.28 -2.18 5.12
N SER A 16 8.63 -0.92 5.30
CA SER A 16 8.28 0.15 4.36
C SER A 16 8.82 -0.05 2.93
N ASP A 17 9.88 -0.85 2.75
CA ASP A 17 10.49 -1.14 1.44
C ASP A 17 9.72 -2.18 0.59
N ARG A 18 8.75 -2.92 1.17
CA ARG A 18 8.08 -4.06 0.50
C ARG A 18 7.25 -3.70 -0.74
N GLY A 19 6.83 -2.43 -0.85
CA GLY A 19 6.10 -1.92 -2.01
C GLY A 19 7.03 -1.64 -3.18
N ARG A 20 6.49 -1.84 -4.38
CA ARG A 20 7.21 -1.55 -5.63
C ARG A 20 7.42 -0.04 -5.76
N SER A 21 8.67 0.38 -5.86
CA SER A 21 9.03 1.76 -6.19
C SER A 21 8.57 2.12 -7.60
N ILE A 22 7.86 3.24 -7.73
CA ILE A 22 7.40 3.79 -9.02
C ILE A 22 8.10 5.10 -9.40
N GLY A 23 8.97 5.62 -8.54
CA GLY A 23 9.75 6.84 -8.75
C GLY A 23 9.43 7.91 -7.71
N GLU A 24 10.31 8.92 -7.58
CA GLU A 24 10.07 10.11 -6.75
C GLU A 24 9.77 9.80 -5.26
N GLY A 25 10.30 8.70 -4.71
CA GLY A 25 10.01 8.28 -3.33
C GLY A 25 8.65 7.60 -3.15
N ILE A 26 7.88 7.45 -4.23
CA ILE A 26 6.55 6.84 -4.23
C ILE A 26 6.67 5.33 -4.45
N ARG A 27 5.89 4.59 -3.65
CA ARG A 27 5.79 3.14 -3.68
C ARG A 27 4.34 2.69 -3.78
N GLU A 28 4.15 1.52 -4.38
CA GLU A 28 2.85 0.87 -4.52
C GLU A 28 2.90 -0.54 -3.95
N LEU A 29 1.99 -0.84 -3.02
CA LEU A 29 1.79 -2.16 -2.45
C LEU A 29 0.47 -2.75 -2.97
N VAL A 30 0.56 -3.91 -3.62
CA VAL A 30 -0.61 -4.66 -4.06
C VAL A 30 -1.04 -5.59 -2.93
N VAL A 31 -2.29 -5.45 -2.50
CA VAL A 31 -2.91 -6.20 -1.41
C VAL A 31 -3.99 -7.11 -1.98
N PRO A 32 -3.77 -8.43 -2.01
CA PRO A 32 -4.80 -9.37 -2.42
C PRO A 32 -5.86 -9.51 -1.32
N PHE A 33 -7.14 -9.30 -1.66
CA PHE A 33 -8.26 -9.51 -0.73
C PHE A 33 -9.48 -10.10 -1.46
N GLY A 34 -9.95 -11.26 -1.01
CA GLY A 34 -11.28 -11.79 -1.36
C GLY A 34 -11.54 -11.93 -2.87
N GLY A 35 -10.54 -12.31 -3.67
CA GLY A 35 -10.65 -12.45 -5.13
C GLY A 35 -10.43 -11.17 -5.93
N SER A 36 -10.14 -10.04 -5.26
CA SER A 36 -9.74 -8.77 -5.87
C SER A 36 -8.39 -8.30 -5.34
N ASN A 37 -7.83 -7.25 -5.94
CA ASN A 37 -6.63 -6.58 -5.44
C ASN A 37 -6.94 -5.11 -5.09
N SER A 38 -6.34 -4.62 -4.02
CA SER A 38 -6.25 -3.20 -3.69
C SER A 38 -4.82 -2.75 -3.88
N VAL A 39 -4.62 -1.52 -4.34
CA VAL A 39 -3.31 -0.90 -4.45
C VAL A 39 -3.25 0.22 -3.42
N ILE A 40 -2.23 0.16 -2.58
CA ILE A 40 -1.88 1.19 -1.60
C ILE A 40 -0.69 1.95 -2.18
N ARG A 41 -0.86 3.22 -2.51
CA ARG A 41 0.23 4.12 -2.85
C ARG A 41 0.67 4.88 -1.61
N TYR A 42 1.96 4.86 -1.36
CA TYR A 42 2.54 5.49 -0.18
C TYR A 42 3.93 6.04 -0.46
N GLU A 43 4.38 6.91 0.42
CA GLU A 43 5.72 7.48 0.45
C GLU A 43 6.39 7.07 1.78
N VAL A 44 7.71 6.90 1.74
CA VAL A 44 8.51 6.52 2.92
C VAL A 44 9.36 7.72 3.32
N ASP A 45 9.12 8.21 4.52
CA ASP A 45 9.95 9.17 5.23
C ASP A 45 10.80 8.42 6.27
N PRO A 46 11.97 8.94 6.71
CA PRO A 46 12.81 8.30 7.72
C PRO A 46 12.10 7.82 8.99
N ASP A 47 11.01 8.47 9.41
CA ASP A 47 10.27 8.12 10.65
C ASP A 47 8.83 7.65 10.38
N SER A 48 8.35 7.68 9.14
CA SER A 48 6.92 7.55 8.87
C SER A 48 6.59 7.04 7.47
N VAL A 49 5.42 6.42 7.34
CA VAL A 49 4.85 6.00 6.06
C VAL A 49 3.59 6.82 5.78
N PHE A 50 3.59 7.56 4.67
CA PHE A 50 2.47 8.40 4.26
C PHE A 50 1.64 7.69 3.20
N ILE A 51 0.40 7.31 3.52
CA ILE A 51 -0.51 6.69 2.55
C ILE A 51 -1.15 7.79 1.70
N ALA A 52 -0.69 7.94 0.46
CA ALA A 52 -1.18 8.94 -0.48
C ALA A 52 -2.55 8.55 -1.07
N ARG A 53 -2.77 7.27 -1.40
CA ARG A 53 -4.02 6.81 -2.00
C ARG A 53 -4.22 5.31 -1.85
N ILE A 54 -5.47 4.89 -1.74
CA ILE A 54 -5.89 3.47 -1.78
C ILE A 54 -6.98 3.32 -2.84
N TRP A 55 -6.88 2.32 -3.70
CA TRP A 55 -7.93 1.99 -4.68
C TRP A 55 -7.99 0.48 -4.95
N HIS A 56 -9.14 0.00 -5.43
CA HIS A 56 -9.25 -1.38 -5.92
C HIS A 56 -8.74 -1.48 -7.36
N GLY A 57 -7.81 -2.38 -7.65
CA GLY A 57 -7.25 -2.55 -8.99
C GLY A 57 -8.21 -3.20 -9.99
N LEU A 58 -9.31 -3.80 -9.53
CA LEU A 58 -10.42 -4.29 -10.35
C LEU A 58 -11.48 -3.22 -10.64
N GLU A 59 -11.48 -2.12 -9.92
CA GLU A 59 -12.35 -0.98 -10.19
C GLU A 59 -11.69 -0.07 -11.24
N ARG A 60 -11.79 -0.53 -12.50
CA ARG A 60 -11.94 0.27 -13.73
C ARG A 60 -10.96 1.44 -13.96
N ARG A 61 -10.03 1.24 -14.91
CA ARG A 61 -9.55 2.31 -15.79
C ARG A 61 -10.71 2.92 -16.57
#